data_AF-A0A2G9UU44-F1
#
_entry.id   AF-A0A2G9UU44-F1
#
_cell.length_a   1.000
_cell.length_b   1.000
_cell.length_c   1.000
_cell.angle_alpha   90.00
_cell.angle_beta   90.00
_cell.angle_gamma   90.00
#
_symmetry.space_group_name_H-M   'P 1'
#
loop_
_entity.id
_entity.type
_entity.pdbx_description
1 polymer ?
#
loop_
_entity_poly.entity_id
_entity_poly.type
_entity_poly.pdbx_seq_one_letter_code
_entity_poly.pdbx_strand_id
1 'polypeptide(L)'
;MLPHLRLLEEHREELQTSLKALQEKVDDNQRNQNQLSQDSVDEVSALTAQLREALAANAEKTEECEKLRQQTDDLEKEVTLRQSCVDEMIAQTNVLQVQLQLAAEANLQLKQQLECSSDHSKLAYSDELLTASTLETSDLEQQSFAAQEVDREKEELSERIERLEGECTQLKGALANAEKQLSEKLSIVDTVTAENEQLRQVATQKHAESVDYFARLEAAIAQIAALEQKLVETERRAAETLNEERESREKMSRELHRLKEHLLLVEETSTVEAVEAEKRETELREQIRRLQSTVVATDTDAAKTTQSMKNELSSLQERVVIAEESAVDWRSRYESEKRLHYETNDALASLQVVVRELSADHEREAASASHRNVQLQEQIRELSATVENLRAEMERLSLDKQTVEDLLESAKSSLNARQKILEEARASSRQSAESYRIDDVTLRQLFLSYFTAAPDKRADIALLLASILQYPPEDVHKIRQAVSGRTPQRQGTPSGSVSLAEQFIRFLENESESASTAPHLPVAPRGPAPGPSIAPPPIASTASQPNSLDAIRQAVSGRTPQRQGTPSGSVSLAEQFIRFLENESESASTAPHLPVAPRGPAPGPSIAPPPIASTASQPNSLDAVLK
;
A
#
# COMPACT_ATOMS: atom_id res chain seq x y z
N MET A 1 -8.64 -11.80 -64.35
CA MET A 1 -8.27 -12.96 -63.51
C MET A 1 -6.77 -13.02 -63.23
N LEU A 2 -5.89 -13.17 -64.23
CA LEU A 2 -4.42 -13.30 -64.04
C LEU A 2 -3.76 -12.36 -62.99
N PRO A 3 -4.03 -11.04 -62.92
CA PRO A 3 -3.41 -10.18 -61.91
C PRO A 3 -3.75 -10.55 -60.47
N HIS A 4 -4.95 -11.09 -60.23
CA HIS A 4 -5.45 -11.36 -58.89
C HIS A 4 -4.86 -12.63 -58.28
N LEU A 5 -4.46 -13.60 -59.13
CA LEU A 5 -3.72 -14.79 -58.70
C LEU A 5 -2.31 -14.42 -58.24
N ARG A 6 -1.62 -13.52 -58.97
CA ARG A 6 -0.28 -13.07 -58.62
C ARG A 6 -0.24 -12.39 -57.25
N LEU A 7 -1.20 -11.50 -56.98
CA LEU A 7 -1.33 -10.86 -55.67
C LEU A 7 -1.62 -11.86 -54.54
N LEU A 8 -2.41 -12.90 -54.80
CA LEU A 8 -2.66 -13.98 -53.82
C LEU A 8 -1.43 -14.87 -53.58
N GLU A 9 -0.54 -14.99 -54.56
CA GLU A 9 0.72 -15.73 -54.46
C GLU A 9 1.77 -14.91 -53.69
N GLU A 10 1.88 -13.61 -53.98
CA GLU A 10 2.69 -12.64 -53.23
C GLU A 10 2.26 -12.58 -51.74
N HIS A 11 0.96 -12.41 -51.45
CA HIS A 11 0.42 -12.48 -50.08
C HIS A 11 0.67 -13.84 -49.39
N ARG A 12 0.74 -14.94 -50.14
CA ARG A 12 1.05 -16.27 -49.60
C ARG A 12 2.52 -16.39 -49.22
N GLU A 13 3.43 -15.85 -50.02
CA GLU A 13 4.87 -15.81 -49.70
C GLU A 13 5.15 -14.88 -48.50
N GLU A 14 4.47 -13.74 -48.41
CA GLU A 14 4.50 -12.87 -47.22
C GLU A 14 3.98 -13.58 -45.96
N LEU A 15 2.85 -14.28 -46.04
CA LEU A 15 2.31 -15.04 -44.90
C LEU A 15 3.27 -16.18 -44.49
N GLN A 16 3.88 -16.86 -45.46
CA GLN A 16 4.79 -17.98 -45.22
C GLN A 16 6.17 -17.55 -44.70
N THR A 17 6.64 -16.36 -45.07
CA THR A 17 7.85 -15.75 -44.48
C THR A 17 7.58 -15.19 -43.08
N SER A 18 6.44 -14.53 -42.87
CA SER A 18 5.99 -14.10 -41.55
C SER A 18 5.82 -15.26 -40.56
N LEU A 19 5.24 -16.39 -41.00
CA LEU A 19 5.16 -17.61 -40.20
C LEU A 19 6.55 -18.18 -39.82
N LYS A 20 7.53 -18.15 -40.74
CA LYS A 20 8.91 -18.57 -40.42
C LYS A 20 9.56 -17.64 -39.38
N ALA A 21 9.43 -16.32 -39.54
CA ALA A 21 9.97 -15.35 -38.60
C ALA A 21 9.31 -15.45 -37.21
N LEU A 22 8.02 -15.79 -37.14
CA LEU A 22 7.32 -16.10 -35.90
C LEU A 22 7.81 -17.41 -35.26
N GLN A 23 8.00 -18.47 -36.06
CA GLN A 23 8.54 -19.75 -35.59
C GLN A 23 9.95 -19.58 -35.00
N GLU A 24 10.86 -18.93 -35.74
CA GLU A 24 12.23 -18.64 -35.32
C GLU A 24 12.26 -17.81 -34.02
N LYS A 25 11.38 -16.80 -33.91
CA LYS A 25 11.24 -16.00 -32.69
C LYS A 25 10.63 -16.77 -31.50
N VAL A 26 9.80 -17.79 -31.74
CA VAL A 26 9.31 -18.69 -30.68
C VAL A 26 10.44 -19.62 -30.23
N ASP A 27 11.17 -20.22 -31.16
CA ASP A 27 12.30 -21.11 -30.86
C ASP A 27 13.40 -20.36 -30.08
N ASP A 28 13.72 -19.12 -30.45
CA ASP A 28 14.68 -18.26 -29.73
C ASP A 28 14.16 -17.78 -28.37
N ASN A 29 12.88 -17.43 -28.24
CA ASN A 29 12.28 -17.15 -26.93
C ASN A 29 12.36 -18.38 -26.02
N GLN A 30 12.13 -19.59 -26.55
CA GLN A 30 12.20 -20.81 -25.78
C GLN A 30 13.64 -21.22 -25.43
N ARG A 31 14.62 -20.95 -26.30
CA ARG A 31 16.06 -21.02 -25.97
C ARG A 31 16.42 -20.08 -24.84
N ASN A 32 16.04 -18.80 -24.94
CA ASN A 32 16.30 -17.79 -23.92
C ASN A 32 15.63 -18.13 -22.58
N GLN A 33 14.40 -18.65 -22.60
CA GLN A 33 13.70 -19.10 -21.39
C GLN A 33 14.37 -20.32 -20.75
N ASN A 34 14.80 -21.30 -21.55
CA ASN A 34 15.54 -22.46 -21.06
C ASN A 34 16.91 -22.07 -20.50
N GLN A 35 17.61 -21.14 -21.15
CA GLN A 35 18.90 -20.63 -20.70
C GLN A 35 18.76 -19.85 -19.38
N LEU A 36 17.82 -18.92 -19.28
CA LEU A 36 17.55 -18.19 -18.02
C LEU A 36 17.14 -19.15 -16.88
N SER A 37 16.40 -20.22 -17.22
CA SER A 37 16.07 -21.28 -16.25
C SER A 37 17.33 -22.04 -15.80
N GLN A 38 18.22 -22.40 -16.73
CA GLN A 38 19.48 -23.08 -16.41
C GLN A 38 20.41 -22.19 -15.57
N ASP A 39 20.60 -20.93 -15.97
CA ASP A 39 21.42 -19.95 -15.27
C ASP A 39 20.93 -19.77 -13.81
N SER A 40 19.60 -19.69 -13.59
CA SER A 40 19.03 -19.61 -12.23
C SER A 40 19.17 -20.91 -11.42
N VAL A 41 19.17 -22.09 -12.05
CA VAL A 41 19.44 -23.37 -11.38
C VAL A 41 20.91 -23.47 -10.97
N ASP A 42 21.83 -23.01 -11.82
CA ASP A 42 23.26 -23.01 -11.53
C ASP A 42 23.62 -21.95 -10.47
N GLU A 43 22.96 -20.79 -10.46
CA GLU A 43 23.06 -19.80 -9.37
C GLU A 43 22.55 -20.37 -8.04
N VAL A 44 21.36 -20.99 -8.00
CA VAL A 44 20.83 -21.64 -6.80
C VAL A 44 21.74 -22.79 -6.34
N SER A 45 22.34 -23.54 -7.28
CA SER A 45 23.32 -24.59 -6.96
C SER A 45 24.58 -24.01 -6.30
N ALA A 46 25.12 -22.92 -6.84
CA ALA A 46 26.28 -22.21 -6.29
C ALA A 46 26.00 -21.63 -4.90
N LEU A 47 24.87 -20.95 -4.71
CA LEU A 47 24.42 -20.43 -3.41
C LEU A 47 24.22 -21.57 -2.39
N THR A 48 23.69 -22.71 -2.82
CA THR A 48 23.53 -23.89 -1.96
C THR A 48 24.89 -24.52 -1.59
N ALA A 49 25.89 -24.48 -2.47
CA ALA A 49 27.25 -24.91 -2.16
C ALA A 49 27.91 -23.96 -1.14
N GLN A 50 27.85 -22.65 -1.37
CA GLN A 50 28.37 -21.62 -0.47
C GLN A 50 27.73 -21.69 0.92
N LEU A 51 26.43 -21.95 1.01
CA LEU A 51 25.73 -22.13 2.28
C LEU A 51 26.22 -23.38 3.04
N ARG A 52 26.51 -24.49 2.35
CA ARG A 52 27.10 -25.69 2.99
C ARG A 52 28.51 -25.42 3.50
N GLU A 53 29.33 -24.70 2.74
CA GLU A 53 30.68 -24.31 3.14
C GLU A 53 30.67 -23.39 4.36
N ALA A 54 29.80 -22.37 4.37
CA ALA A 54 29.62 -21.47 5.51
C ALA A 54 29.11 -22.22 6.77
N LEU A 55 28.23 -23.21 6.62
CA LEU A 55 27.78 -24.06 7.73
C LEU A 55 28.88 -24.97 8.26
N ALA A 56 29.74 -25.52 7.38
CA ALA A 56 30.90 -26.32 7.79
C ALA A 56 31.95 -25.49 8.54
N ALA A 57 32.28 -24.29 8.03
CA ALA A 57 33.20 -23.37 8.69
C ALA A 57 32.68 -22.88 10.06
N ASN A 58 31.37 -22.65 10.18
CA ASN A 58 30.74 -22.35 11.47
C ASN A 58 30.83 -23.53 12.44
N ALA A 59 30.66 -24.77 11.98
CA ALA A 59 30.79 -25.96 12.83
C ALA A 59 32.23 -26.12 13.37
N GLU A 60 33.24 -25.97 12.51
CA GLU A 60 34.66 -25.97 12.90
C GLU A 60 34.96 -24.86 13.93
N LYS A 61 34.44 -23.65 13.71
CA LYS A 61 34.60 -22.53 14.65
C LYS A 61 33.89 -22.76 15.98
N THR A 62 32.75 -23.47 16.02
CA THR A 62 32.13 -23.87 17.29
C THR A 62 32.97 -24.91 18.05
N GLU A 63 33.59 -25.86 17.35
CA GLU A 63 34.48 -26.86 17.97
C GLU A 63 35.78 -26.21 18.51
N GLU A 64 36.33 -25.22 17.81
CA GLU A 64 37.46 -24.42 18.28
C GLU A 64 37.11 -23.60 19.53
N CYS A 65 35.94 -22.94 19.54
CA CYS A 65 35.45 -22.22 20.72
C CYS A 65 35.23 -23.14 21.93
N GLU A 66 34.76 -24.38 21.73
CA GLU A 66 34.58 -25.36 22.80
C GLU A 66 35.93 -25.85 23.36
N LYS A 67 36.93 -26.09 22.50
CA LYS A 67 38.30 -26.40 22.92
C LYS A 67 38.94 -25.26 23.71
N LEU A 68 38.73 -24.01 23.30
CA LEU A 68 39.25 -22.83 24.02
C LEU A 68 38.58 -22.64 25.39
N ARG A 69 37.28 -22.97 25.51
CA ARG A 69 36.61 -23.03 26.82
C ARG A 69 37.21 -24.10 27.71
N GLN A 70 37.35 -25.34 27.22
CA GLN A 70 37.97 -26.43 27.98
C GLN A 70 39.39 -26.06 28.47
N GLN A 71 40.21 -25.43 27.62
CA GLN A 71 41.52 -24.92 28.00
C GLN A 71 41.46 -23.81 29.06
N THR A 72 40.45 -22.94 29.00
CA THR A 72 40.24 -21.89 30.02
C THR A 72 39.85 -22.50 31.35
N ASP A 73 38.88 -23.44 31.37
CA ASP A 73 38.46 -24.15 32.57
C ASP A 73 39.61 -24.95 33.20
N ASP A 74 40.50 -25.54 32.40
CA ASP A 74 41.65 -26.31 32.89
C ASP A 74 42.79 -25.39 33.42
N LEU A 75 42.98 -24.21 32.82
CA LEU A 75 43.85 -23.17 33.37
C LEU A 75 43.30 -22.57 34.67
N GLU A 76 41.99 -22.40 34.82
CA GLU A 76 41.37 -21.94 36.08
C GLU A 76 41.56 -22.98 37.21
N LYS A 77 41.45 -24.28 36.89
CA LYS A 77 41.80 -25.37 37.81
C LYS A 77 43.29 -25.35 38.20
N GLU A 78 44.18 -25.02 37.27
CA GLU A 78 45.61 -24.86 37.60
C GLU A 78 45.88 -23.62 38.46
N VAL A 79 45.27 -22.47 38.16
CA VAL A 79 45.40 -21.24 38.95
C VAL A 79 44.89 -21.43 40.38
N THR A 80 43.73 -22.07 40.56
CA THR A 80 43.18 -22.36 41.89
C THR A 80 44.04 -23.38 42.67
N LEU A 81 44.61 -24.40 42.00
CA LEU A 81 45.57 -25.32 42.62
C LEU A 81 46.87 -24.61 43.04
N ARG A 82 47.42 -23.74 42.18
CA ARG A 82 48.61 -22.93 42.47
C ARG A 82 48.37 -21.96 43.64
N GLN A 83 47.19 -21.32 43.69
CA GLN A 83 46.80 -20.46 44.80
C GLN A 83 46.75 -21.24 46.12
N SER A 84 46.09 -22.41 46.15
CA SER A 84 46.05 -23.28 47.33
C SER A 84 47.45 -23.68 47.83
N CYS A 85 48.40 -23.93 46.91
CA CYS A 85 49.79 -24.21 47.26
C CYS A 85 50.52 -22.99 47.85
N VAL A 86 50.28 -21.78 47.32
CA VAL A 86 50.80 -20.52 47.87
C VAL A 86 50.23 -20.26 49.27
N ASP A 87 48.92 -20.49 49.47
CA ASP A 87 48.26 -20.32 50.77
C ASP A 87 48.81 -21.32 51.81
N GLU A 88 49.09 -22.56 51.41
CA GLU A 88 49.76 -23.53 52.27
C GLU A 88 51.20 -23.10 52.62
N MET A 89 51.98 -22.62 51.65
CA MET A 89 53.32 -22.09 51.90
C MET A 89 53.31 -20.87 52.85
N ILE A 90 52.31 -19.99 52.74
CA ILE A 90 52.10 -18.87 53.67
C ILE A 90 51.77 -19.40 55.06
N ALA A 91 50.88 -20.39 55.18
CA ALA A 91 50.55 -21.01 56.47
C ALA A 91 51.77 -21.68 57.13
N GLN A 92 52.56 -22.44 56.37
CA GLN A 92 53.82 -23.04 56.85
C GLN A 92 54.84 -21.97 57.29
N THR A 93 54.97 -20.88 56.52
CA THR A 93 55.86 -19.75 56.84
C THR A 93 55.43 -19.07 58.14
N ASN A 94 54.14 -18.82 58.33
CA ASN A 94 53.60 -18.24 59.55
C ASN A 94 53.85 -19.14 60.78
N VAL A 95 53.71 -20.46 60.64
CA VAL A 95 54.04 -21.43 61.71
C VAL A 95 55.53 -21.38 62.07
N LEU A 96 56.43 -21.34 61.07
CA LEU A 96 57.87 -21.22 61.30
C LEU A 96 58.25 -19.88 61.96
N GLN A 97 57.60 -18.78 61.58
CA GLN A 97 57.82 -17.47 62.20
C GLN A 97 57.40 -17.46 63.67
N VAL A 98 56.26 -18.07 64.01
CA VAL A 98 55.81 -18.23 65.42
C VAL A 98 56.78 -19.13 66.20
N GLN A 99 57.25 -20.24 65.62
CA GLN A 99 58.27 -21.09 66.28
C GLN A 99 59.58 -20.35 66.54
N LEU A 100 60.04 -19.54 65.57
CA LEU A 100 61.24 -18.73 65.72
C LEU A 100 61.09 -17.65 66.81
N GLN A 101 59.92 -17.01 66.88
CA GLN A 101 59.62 -16.05 67.96
C GLN A 101 59.63 -16.74 69.34
N LEU A 102 58.94 -17.87 69.50
CA LEU A 102 58.92 -18.62 70.75
C LEU A 102 60.33 -19.09 71.16
N ALA A 103 61.18 -19.48 70.20
CA ALA A 103 62.58 -19.82 70.45
C ALA A 103 63.41 -18.60 70.88
N ALA A 104 63.16 -17.41 70.32
CA ALA A 104 63.80 -16.17 70.73
C ALA A 104 63.38 -15.74 72.15
N GLU A 105 62.10 -15.87 72.49
CA GLU A 105 61.56 -15.61 73.83
C GLU A 105 62.14 -16.58 74.88
N ALA A 106 62.25 -17.87 74.56
CA ALA A 106 62.88 -18.86 75.42
C ALA A 106 64.39 -18.59 75.65
N ASN A 107 65.12 -18.18 74.60
CA ASN A 107 66.52 -17.78 74.72
C ASN A 107 66.69 -16.51 75.59
N LEU A 108 65.76 -15.55 75.49
CA LEU A 108 65.76 -14.36 76.34
C LEU A 108 65.54 -14.71 77.82
N GLN A 109 64.61 -15.62 78.12
CA GLN A 109 64.38 -16.13 79.48
C GLN A 109 65.61 -16.86 80.04
N LEU A 110 66.24 -17.73 79.24
CA LEU A 110 67.50 -18.41 79.63
C LEU A 110 68.63 -17.40 79.90
N LYS A 111 68.76 -16.36 79.08
CA LYS A 111 69.75 -15.30 79.30
C LYS A 111 69.50 -14.55 80.61
N GLN A 112 68.24 -14.19 80.91
CA GLN A 112 67.87 -13.54 82.17
C GLN A 112 68.18 -14.42 83.40
N GLN A 113 67.95 -15.74 83.31
CA GLN A 113 68.33 -16.69 84.36
C GLN A 113 69.85 -16.76 84.56
N LEU A 114 70.63 -16.74 83.47
CA LEU A 114 72.09 -16.74 83.53
C LEU A 114 72.64 -15.43 84.14
N GLU A 115 72.11 -14.27 83.77
CA GLU A 115 72.52 -12.98 84.33
C GLU A 115 72.22 -12.92 85.85
N CYS A 116 71.03 -13.34 86.29
CA CYS A 116 70.71 -13.49 87.72
C CYS A 116 71.62 -14.49 88.46
N SER A 117 72.20 -15.48 87.77
CA SER A 117 73.15 -16.43 88.39
C SER A 117 74.59 -15.91 88.46
N SER A 118 75.01 -15.08 87.49
CA SER A 118 76.35 -14.46 87.42
C SER A 118 76.65 -13.64 88.68
N ASP A 119 75.67 -12.86 89.12
CA ASP A 119 75.90 -11.81 90.12
C ASP A 119 75.92 -12.36 91.56
N HIS A 120 75.62 -13.64 91.74
CA HIS A 120 75.91 -14.38 92.98
C HIS A 120 77.33 -14.97 93.03
N SER A 121 78.10 -14.95 91.94
CA SER A 121 79.43 -15.60 91.87
C SER A 121 80.62 -14.63 91.86
N LYS A 122 80.41 -13.30 91.80
CA LYS A 122 81.49 -12.30 91.59
C LYS A 122 81.90 -11.52 92.85
N LEU A 123 81.67 -12.08 94.04
CA LEU A 123 81.89 -11.39 95.32
C LEU A 123 83.00 -12.02 96.21
N ALA A 124 83.85 -12.89 95.65
CA ALA A 124 84.86 -13.61 96.44
C ALA A 124 86.12 -14.02 95.65
N TYR A 125 86.98 -13.07 95.25
CA TYR A 125 88.45 -13.27 95.14
C TYR A 125 89.19 -11.94 94.85
N SER A 126 90.26 -11.64 95.61
CA SER A 126 91.47 -10.86 95.26
C SER A 126 92.09 -10.18 96.50
N ASP A 127 93.30 -10.60 96.89
CA ASP A 127 94.16 -9.95 97.90
C ASP A 127 95.66 -10.33 97.69
N GLU A 128 96.56 -9.62 98.37
CA GLU A 128 97.99 -9.92 98.68
C GLU A 128 99.11 -9.76 97.59
N LEU A 129 100.24 -9.07 97.91
CA LEU A 129 101.60 -9.67 98.15
C LEU A 129 102.90 -8.79 97.86
N LEU A 130 103.72 -8.51 98.92
CA LEU A 130 105.22 -8.35 99.06
C LEU A 130 106.13 -7.07 98.81
N THR A 131 107.33 -7.05 99.48
CA THR A 131 108.44 -6.03 99.63
C THR A 131 109.84 -6.71 99.97
N ALA A 132 111.04 -6.19 100.41
CA ALA A 132 111.70 -4.93 100.91
C ALA A 132 113.29 -5.01 101.00
N SER A 133 114.01 -4.00 101.59
CA SER A 133 115.32 -4.03 102.38
C SER A 133 116.74 -3.99 101.68
N THR A 134 117.96 -3.68 102.26
CA THR A 134 118.55 -2.91 103.45
C THR A 134 120.14 -2.84 103.50
N LEU A 135 120.76 -1.68 103.90
CA LEU A 135 122.01 -1.41 104.77
C LEU A 135 123.42 -2.05 104.44
N GLU A 136 124.65 -1.77 105.00
CA GLU A 136 125.39 -0.73 105.82
C GLU A 136 126.96 -0.81 105.55
N THR A 137 128.07 -0.60 106.33
CA THR A 137 128.52 -0.35 107.77
C THR A 137 130.03 0.19 107.85
N SER A 138 130.80 0.08 108.99
CA SER A 138 132.31 0.10 109.19
C SER A 138 133.05 1.40 109.70
N ASP A 139 134.23 1.50 110.41
CA ASP A 139 135.01 0.75 111.49
C ASP A 139 136.27 1.54 112.07
N LEU A 140 137.06 0.96 113.02
CA LEU A 140 138.48 1.26 113.52
C LEU A 140 138.71 2.33 114.66
N GLU A 141 139.83 2.47 115.44
CA GLU A 141 141.19 1.81 115.59
C GLU A 141 141.81 1.81 117.06
N GLN A 142 143.15 1.96 117.31
CA GLN A 142 143.92 1.68 118.59
C GLN A 142 144.95 2.81 119.04
N GLN A 143 146.04 2.73 119.89
CA GLN A 143 146.80 1.68 120.66
C GLN A 143 147.51 2.18 122.00
N SER A 144 148.80 1.89 122.34
CA SER A 144 149.39 1.95 123.74
C SER A 144 150.93 2.29 123.95
N PHE A 145 151.55 1.94 125.11
CA PHE A 145 152.82 2.47 125.72
C PHE A 145 153.81 1.38 126.27
N ALA A 146 155.14 1.62 126.29
CA ALA A 146 156.17 0.91 127.10
C ALA A 146 157.56 1.66 127.10
N ALA A 147 158.58 1.23 127.90
CA ALA A 147 159.88 1.95 128.03
C ALA A 147 161.13 1.12 128.48
N GLN A 148 162.32 1.67 128.15
CA GLN A 148 163.67 1.51 128.76
C GLN A 148 164.43 0.16 128.60
N GLU A 149 165.40 0.00 127.68
CA GLU A 149 166.85 0.40 127.62
C GLU A 149 167.82 -0.45 128.50
N VAL A 150 169.07 -0.74 128.12
CA VAL A 150 169.73 -0.64 126.79
C VAL A 150 170.84 -1.69 126.54
N ASP A 151 171.40 -2.38 127.54
CA ASP A 151 172.54 -3.31 127.37
C ASP A 151 172.28 -4.51 126.43
N ARG A 152 171.05 -4.67 125.92
CA ARG A 152 170.68 -5.55 124.81
C ARG A 152 171.24 -5.08 123.46
N GLU A 153 171.58 -3.80 123.30
CA GLU A 153 171.86 -3.09 122.02
C GLU A 153 172.78 -3.83 121.05
N LYS A 154 173.80 -4.54 121.54
CA LYS A 154 174.75 -5.24 120.67
C LYS A 154 174.20 -6.53 120.08
N GLU A 155 173.33 -7.21 120.83
CA GLU A 155 172.52 -8.31 120.32
C GLU A 155 171.37 -7.75 119.46
N GLU A 156 170.76 -6.63 119.88
CA GLU A 156 169.76 -5.91 119.07
C GLU A 156 170.27 -5.50 117.69
N LEU A 157 171.54 -5.15 117.51
CA LEU A 157 172.09 -4.75 116.21
C LEU A 157 172.29 -5.95 115.26
N SER A 158 172.71 -7.11 115.77
CA SER A 158 172.67 -8.35 114.97
C SER A 158 171.23 -8.76 114.68
N GLU A 159 170.35 -8.76 115.69
CA GLU A 159 168.90 -8.91 115.50
C GLU A 159 168.35 -7.85 114.54
N ARG A 160 168.93 -6.65 114.42
CA ARG A 160 168.43 -5.57 113.54
C ARG A 160 168.84 -5.82 112.11
N ILE A 161 170.04 -6.34 111.86
CA ILE A 161 170.44 -6.79 110.52
C ILE A 161 169.61 -8.00 110.12
N GLU A 162 169.46 -9.00 111.00
CA GLU A 162 168.62 -10.18 110.73
C GLU A 162 167.13 -9.82 110.59
N ARG A 163 166.62 -8.87 111.38
CA ARG A 163 165.28 -8.26 111.16
C ARG A 163 165.21 -7.47 109.87
N LEU A 164 166.24 -6.72 109.46
CA LEU A 164 166.22 -5.97 108.20
C LEU A 164 166.32 -6.89 106.97
N GLU A 165 167.02 -8.01 107.07
CA GLU A 165 167.04 -9.07 106.04
C GLU A 165 165.71 -9.85 106.04
N GLY A 166 165.12 -10.08 107.22
CA GLY A 166 163.76 -10.56 107.40
C GLY A 166 162.70 -9.62 106.81
N GLU A 167 162.81 -8.31 107.04
CA GLU A 167 161.97 -7.24 106.48
C GLU A 167 162.19 -7.16 104.96
N CYS A 168 163.42 -7.27 104.46
CA CYS A 168 163.70 -7.31 103.02
C CYS A 168 163.17 -8.58 102.32
N THR A 169 163.18 -9.73 102.99
CA THR A 169 162.61 -10.99 102.44
C THR A 169 161.09 -11.00 102.55
N GLN A 170 160.50 -10.46 103.63
CA GLN A 170 159.08 -10.19 103.75
C GLN A 170 158.59 -9.18 102.70
N LEU A 171 159.32 -8.08 102.46
CA LEU A 171 159.00 -7.09 101.43
C LEU A 171 159.12 -7.66 100.02
N LYS A 172 160.11 -8.54 99.75
CA LYS A 172 160.17 -9.30 98.48
C LYS A 172 159.01 -10.29 98.34
N GLY A 173 158.63 -10.96 99.42
CA GLY A 173 157.44 -11.84 99.44
C GLY A 173 156.14 -11.06 99.24
N ALA A 174 156.00 -9.88 99.85
CA ALA A 174 154.88 -8.98 99.70
C ALA A 174 154.83 -8.38 98.29
N LEU A 175 155.97 -8.02 97.70
CA LEU A 175 156.07 -7.56 96.31
C LEU A 175 155.66 -8.67 95.35
N ALA A 176 156.21 -9.88 95.47
CA ALA A 176 155.83 -11.02 94.62
C ALA A 176 154.35 -11.41 94.78
N ASN A 177 153.80 -11.29 96.00
CA ASN A 177 152.36 -11.48 96.25
C ASN A 177 151.52 -10.35 95.65
N ALA A 178 151.99 -9.10 95.68
CA ALA A 178 151.32 -7.96 95.04
C ALA A 178 151.39 -8.04 93.51
N GLU A 179 152.51 -8.47 92.92
CA GLU A 179 152.66 -8.76 91.50
C GLU A 179 151.74 -9.92 91.06
N LYS A 180 151.67 -11.00 91.86
CA LYS A 180 150.71 -12.09 91.64
C LYS A 180 149.27 -11.59 91.69
N GLN A 181 148.87 -10.85 92.73
CA GLN A 181 147.54 -10.24 92.84
C GLN A 181 147.26 -9.23 91.72
N LEU A 182 148.27 -8.52 91.22
CA LEU A 182 148.13 -7.62 90.08
C LEU A 182 147.90 -8.41 88.79
N SER A 183 148.61 -9.52 88.57
CA SER A 183 148.38 -10.41 87.43
C SER A 183 146.99 -11.09 87.48
N GLU A 184 146.53 -11.46 88.67
CA GLU A 184 145.18 -12.00 88.89
C GLU A 184 144.12 -10.94 88.65
N LYS A 185 144.32 -9.70 89.13
CA LYS A 185 143.41 -8.57 88.87
C LYS A 185 143.40 -8.15 87.40
N LEU A 186 144.53 -8.19 86.70
CA LEU A 186 144.60 -7.94 85.26
C LEU A 186 143.82 -9.02 84.48
N SER A 187 144.04 -10.30 84.80
CA SER A 187 143.25 -11.40 84.22
C SER A 187 141.75 -11.24 84.44
N ILE A 188 141.33 -10.82 85.65
CA ILE A 188 139.92 -10.52 85.98
C ILE A 188 139.41 -9.31 85.18
N VAL A 189 140.21 -8.25 84.98
CA VAL A 189 139.85 -7.10 84.14
C VAL A 189 139.73 -7.51 82.67
N ASP A 190 140.62 -8.38 82.17
CA ASP A 190 140.55 -8.90 80.80
C ASP A 190 139.29 -9.77 80.59
N THR A 191 138.91 -10.62 81.56
CA THR A 191 137.63 -11.35 81.49
C THR A 191 136.42 -10.42 81.59
N VAL A 192 136.41 -9.46 82.52
CA VAL A 192 135.28 -8.55 82.72
C VAL A 192 135.11 -7.57 81.54
N THR A 193 136.19 -7.20 80.86
CA THR A 193 136.12 -6.40 79.62
C THR A 193 135.64 -7.22 78.43
N ALA A 194 136.07 -8.48 78.29
CA ALA A 194 135.53 -9.40 77.29
C ALA A 194 134.03 -9.67 77.50
N GLU A 195 133.59 -9.92 78.74
CA GLU A 195 132.18 -10.09 79.11
C GLU A 195 131.36 -8.82 78.86
N ASN A 196 131.90 -7.63 79.17
CA ASN A 196 131.25 -6.36 78.85
C ASN A 196 131.07 -6.18 77.34
N GLU A 197 132.07 -6.54 76.53
CA GLU A 197 132.00 -6.41 75.08
C GLU A 197 131.02 -7.43 74.47
N GLN A 198 130.97 -8.66 75.01
CA GLN A 198 129.95 -9.64 74.64
C GLN A 198 128.54 -9.16 75.03
N LEU A 199 128.37 -8.53 76.20
CA LEU A 199 127.10 -7.91 76.62
C LEU A 199 126.70 -6.74 75.71
N ARG A 200 127.65 -5.92 75.24
CA ARG A 200 127.38 -4.87 74.22
C ARG A 200 126.95 -5.47 72.89
N GLN A 201 127.58 -6.54 72.43
CA GLN A 201 127.19 -7.24 71.20
C GLN A 201 125.79 -7.83 71.32
N VAL A 202 125.45 -8.48 72.43
CA VAL A 202 124.09 -8.97 72.69
C VAL A 202 123.08 -7.83 72.80
N ALA A 203 123.41 -6.72 73.48
CA ALA A 203 122.51 -5.57 73.62
C ALA A 203 122.26 -4.87 72.27
N THR A 204 123.29 -4.68 71.45
CA THR A 204 123.15 -4.08 70.11
C THR A 204 122.42 -5.01 69.14
N GLN A 205 122.69 -6.33 69.19
CA GLN A 205 121.90 -7.31 68.45
C GLN A 205 120.42 -7.28 68.87
N LYS A 206 120.12 -7.30 70.16
CA LYS A 206 118.72 -7.28 70.66
C LYS A 206 118.03 -5.96 70.37
N HIS A 207 118.75 -4.84 70.34
CA HIS A 207 118.21 -3.56 69.87
C HIS A 207 117.88 -3.61 68.37
N ALA A 208 118.78 -4.12 67.53
CA ALA A 208 118.53 -4.28 66.09
C ALA A 208 117.35 -5.23 65.81
N GLU A 209 117.30 -6.40 66.46
CA GLU A 209 116.13 -7.30 66.40
C GLU A 209 114.84 -6.59 66.82
N SER A 210 114.86 -5.81 67.90
CA SER A 210 113.68 -5.06 68.37
C SER A 210 113.23 -4.00 67.36
N VAL A 211 114.15 -3.28 66.72
CA VAL A 211 113.83 -2.30 65.66
C VAL A 211 113.22 -3.01 64.45
N ASP A 212 113.77 -4.17 64.06
CA ASP A 212 113.21 -5.03 63.02
C ASP A 212 111.78 -5.50 63.34
N TYR A 213 111.50 -5.86 64.60
CA TYR A 213 110.15 -6.21 65.04
C TYR A 213 109.19 -5.01 65.01
N PHE A 214 109.62 -3.82 65.44
CA PHE A 214 108.79 -2.61 65.35
C PHE A 214 108.49 -2.22 63.90
N ALA A 215 109.49 -2.24 63.00
CA ALA A 215 109.28 -1.94 61.59
C ALA A 215 108.30 -2.94 60.91
N ARG A 216 108.35 -4.22 61.29
CA ARG A 216 107.38 -5.24 60.83
C ARG A 216 105.98 -5.00 61.41
N LEU A 217 105.87 -4.54 62.66
CA LEU A 217 104.60 -4.21 63.30
C LEU A 217 103.95 -2.97 62.66
N GLU A 218 104.72 -1.91 62.40
CA GLU A 218 104.26 -0.71 61.68
C GLU A 218 103.80 -1.07 60.26
N ALA A 219 104.55 -1.90 59.54
CA ALA A 219 104.16 -2.38 58.23
C ALA A 219 102.87 -3.23 58.26
N ALA A 220 102.65 -4.03 59.30
CA ALA A 220 101.42 -4.78 59.50
C ALA A 220 100.22 -3.86 59.80
N ILE A 221 100.40 -2.86 60.67
CA ILE A 221 99.37 -1.85 60.98
C ILE A 221 98.99 -1.06 59.71
N ALA A 222 99.97 -0.65 58.91
CA ALA A 222 99.72 0.02 57.63
C ALA A 222 98.97 -0.86 56.61
N GLN A 223 99.25 -2.17 56.59
CA GLN A 223 98.51 -3.13 55.77
C GLN A 223 97.07 -3.33 56.27
N ILE A 224 96.85 -3.40 57.58
CA ILE A 224 95.51 -3.49 58.18
C ILE A 224 94.68 -2.25 57.81
N ALA A 225 95.20 -1.04 58.04
CA ALA A 225 94.50 0.20 57.68
C ALA A 225 94.19 0.30 56.18
N ALA A 226 95.09 -0.17 55.31
CA ALA A 226 94.86 -0.24 53.87
C ALA A 226 93.86 -1.32 53.43
N LEU A 227 93.63 -2.35 54.25
CA LEU A 227 92.57 -3.36 54.03
C LEU A 227 91.23 -2.87 54.58
N GLU A 228 91.21 -2.21 55.74
CA GLU A 228 90.02 -1.56 56.31
C GLU A 228 89.47 -0.49 55.37
N GLN A 229 90.33 0.39 54.83
CA GLN A 229 89.90 1.38 53.82
C GLN A 229 89.32 0.71 52.56
N LYS A 230 89.93 -0.38 52.09
CA LYS A 230 89.40 -1.14 50.93
C LYS A 230 88.06 -1.78 51.24
N LEU A 231 87.88 -2.33 52.43
CA LEU A 231 86.64 -2.95 52.87
C LEU A 231 85.51 -1.91 52.92
N VAL A 232 85.73 -0.77 53.59
CA VAL A 232 84.79 0.36 53.63
C VAL A 232 84.48 0.89 52.23
N GLU A 233 85.48 0.97 51.33
CA GLU A 233 85.23 1.33 49.94
C GLU A 233 84.42 0.28 49.16
N THR A 234 84.60 -1.01 49.40
CA THR A 234 83.79 -2.06 48.77
C THR A 234 82.37 -2.08 49.31
N GLU A 235 82.17 -1.85 50.61
CA GLU A 235 80.85 -1.71 51.24
C GLU A 235 80.12 -0.47 50.69
N ARG A 236 80.80 0.67 50.58
CA ARG A 236 80.23 1.88 49.96
C ARG A 236 79.82 1.64 48.51
N ARG A 237 80.69 1.04 47.68
CA ARG A 237 80.37 0.70 46.28
C ARG A 237 79.19 -0.27 46.18
N ALA A 238 79.12 -1.28 47.05
CA ALA A 238 78.01 -2.23 47.08
C ALA A 238 76.69 -1.56 47.49
N ALA A 239 76.71 -0.67 48.50
CA ALA A 239 75.56 0.11 48.93
C ALA A 239 75.06 1.06 47.82
N GLU A 240 75.99 1.70 47.09
CA GLU A 240 75.69 2.56 45.94
C GLU A 240 75.01 1.76 44.81
N THR A 241 75.57 0.62 44.40
CA THR A 241 74.93 -0.24 43.37
C THR A 241 73.57 -0.79 43.81
N LEU A 242 73.39 -1.12 45.10
CA LEU A 242 72.09 -1.55 45.64
C LEU A 242 71.07 -0.41 45.66
N ASN A 243 71.49 0.84 45.84
CA ASN A 243 70.60 2.00 45.74
C ASN A 243 70.22 2.30 44.29
N GLU A 244 71.17 2.28 43.36
CA GLU A 244 70.91 2.42 41.92
C GLU A 244 69.94 1.35 41.40
N GLU A 245 70.11 0.09 41.83
CA GLU A 245 69.16 -0.99 41.54
C GLU A 245 67.77 -0.74 42.13
N ARG A 246 67.67 -0.27 43.39
CA ARG A 246 66.37 0.05 44.02
C ARG A 246 65.66 1.17 43.27
N GLU A 247 66.35 2.26 42.99
CA GLU A 247 65.80 3.37 42.19
C GLU A 247 65.38 2.93 40.79
N SER A 248 66.15 2.07 40.14
CA SER A 248 65.82 1.51 38.82
C SER A 248 64.55 0.65 38.87
N ARG A 249 64.48 -0.27 39.85
CA ARG A 249 63.28 -1.11 40.10
C ARG A 249 62.05 -0.26 40.41
N GLU A 250 62.18 0.83 41.18
CA GLU A 250 61.08 1.76 41.44
C GLU A 250 60.66 2.54 40.19
N LYS A 251 61.60 3.03 39.38
CA LYS A 251 61.30 3.73 38.11
C LYS A 251 60.51 2.81 37.18
N MET A 252 60.97 1.57 37.00
CA MET A 252 60.26 0.53 36.23
C MET A 252 58.89 0.17 36.84
N SER A 253 58.77 0.09 38.17
CA SER A 253 57.49 -0.17 38.86
C SER A 253 56.47 0.94 38.62
N ARG A 254 56.89 2.21 38.71
CA ARG A 254 56.05 3.39 38.43
C ARG A 254 55.62 3.43 36.96
N GLU A 255 56.50 3.08 36.02
CA GLU A 255 56.16 3.00 34.60
C GLU A 255 55.21 1.83 34.28
N LEU A 256 55.41 0.66 34.89
CA LEU A 256 54.48 -0.47 34.79
C LEU A 256 53.10 -0.13 35.37
N HIS A 257 53.03 0.61 36.47
CA HIS A 257 51.77 1.08 37.04
C HIS A 257 51.05 2.04 36.09
N ARG A 258 51.75 3.07 35.59
CA ARG A 258 51.22 4.04 34.61
C ARG A 258 50.74 3.35 33.33
N LEU A 259 51.46 2.32 32.85
CA LEU A 259 51.09 1.58 31.66
C LEU A 259 49.84 0.71 31.88
N LYS A 260 49.68 0.11 33.07
CA LYS A 260 48.45 -0.62 33.45
C LYS A 260 47.25 0.32 33.55
N GLU A 261 47.40 1.47 34.19
CA GLU A 261 46.34 2.50 34.28
C GLU A 261 45.94 3.01 32.90
N HIS A 262 46.92 3.29 32.03
CA HIS A 262 46.64 3.72 30.66
C HIS A 262 45.97 2.62 29.82
N LEU A 263 46.38 1.36 29.95
CA LEU A 263 45.74 0.24 29.25
C LEU A 263 44.29 0.08 29.70
N LEU A 264 44.05 0.08 31.02
CA LEU A 264 42.71 0.01 31.60
C LEU A 264 41.82 1.18 31.15
N LEU A 265 42.35 2.41 31.10
CA LEU A 265 41.63 3.56 30.56
C LEU A 265 41.29 3.43 29.06
N VAL A 266 42.18 2.82 28.26
CA VAL A 266 41.92 2.52 26.84
C VAL A 266 40.86 1.42 26.68
N GLU A 267 40.87 0.40 27.55
CA GLU A 267 39.85 -0.66 27.56
C GLU A 267 38.48 -0.12 28.02
N GLU A 268 38.42 0.71 29.06
CA GLU A 268 37.21 1.41 29.52
C GLU A 268 36.65 2.34 28.44
N THR A 269 37.48 3.19 27.82
CA THR A 269 37.02 4.11 26.78
C THR A 269 36.57 3.38 25.50
N SER A 270 37.28 2.33 25.08
CA SER A 270 36.90 1.50 23.94
C SER A 270 35.59 0.73 24.16
N THR A 271 35.39 0.18 25.37
CA THR A 271 34.13 -0.52 25.71
C THR A 271 32.95 0.44 25.84
N VAL A 272 33.15 1.65 26.39
CA VAL A 272 32.13 2.71 26.40
C VAL A 272 31.78 3.15 24.97
N GLU A 273 32.78 3.43 24.12
CA GLU A 273 32.54 3.84 22.73
C GLU A 273 31.79 2.77 21.92
N ALA A 274 32.14 1.49 22.08
CA ALA A 274 31.43 0.38 21.45
C ALA A 274 29.95 0.30 21.89
N VAL A 275 29.67 0.44 23.19
CA VAL A 275 28.30 0.45 23.73
C VAL A 275 27.52 1.69 23.28
N GLU A 276 28.16 2.84 23.10
CA GLU A 276 27.51 4.01 22.50
C GLU A 276 27.26 3.84 20.99
N ALA A 277 28.16 3.18 20.25
CA ALA A 277 27.96 2.85 18.84
C ALA A 277 26.77 1.90 18.65
N GLU A 278 26.64 0.86 19.49
CA GLU A 278 25.48 -0.05 19.50
C GLU A 278 24.17 0.71 19.79
N LYS A 279 24.17 1.65 20.74
CA LYS A 279 23.00 2.50 21.04
C LYS A 279 22.60 3.37 19.84
N ARG A 280 23.58 3.99 19.17
CA ARG A 280 23.34 4.78 17.94
C ARG A 280 22.79 3.90 16.81
N GLU A 281 23.34 2.70 16.62
CA GLU A 281 22.86 1.78 15.59
C GLU A 281 21.45 1.26 15.89
N THR A 282 21.17 0.86 17.13
CA THR A 282 19.84 0.36 17.53
C THR A 282 18.76 1.43 17.42
N GLU A 283 19.07 2.70 17.72
CA GLU A 283 18.16 3.82 17.45
C GLU A 283 17.91 4.00 15.95
N LEU A 284 18.95 4.05 15.11
CA LEU A 284 18.81 4.16 13.65
C LEU A 284 18.03 2.98 13.05
N ARG A 285 18.28 1.75 13.51
CA ARG A 285 17.51 0.54 13.17
C ARG A 285 16.06 0.62 13.63
N GLU A 286 15.71 1.40 14.65
CA GLU A 286 14.31 1.69 15.00
C GLU A 286 13.71 2.80 14.15
N GLN A 287 14.42 3.90 13.91
CA GLN A 287 13.97 4.97 13.02
C GLN A 287 13.66 4.43 11.61
N ILE A 288 14.50 3.55 11.07
CA ILE A 288 14.25 2.84 9.80
C ILE A 288 12.96 2.01 9.84
N ARG A 289 12.73 1.22 10.90
CA ARG A 289 11.49 0.43 11.07
C ARG A 289 10.25 1.31 11.17
N ARG A 290 10.33 2.45 11.88
CA ARG A 290 9.25 3.44 11.97
C ARG A 290 8.95 4.04 10.59
N LEU A 291 9.97 4.44 9.84
CA LEU A 291 9.83 4.97 8.48
C LEU A 291 9.24 3.95 7.49
N GLN A 292 9.73 2.70 7.51
CA GLN A 292 9.18 1.60 6.71
C GLN A 292 7.69 1.36 7.02
N SER A 293 7.32 1.37 8.30
CA SER A 293 5.91 1.26 8.73
C SER A 293 5.06 2.41 8.19
N THR A 294 5.56 3.66 8.24
CA THR A 294 4.83 4.80 7.66
C THR A 294 4.72 4.74 6.14
N VAL A 295 5.73 4.25 5.42
CA VAL A 295 5.69 4.07 3.95
C VAL A 295 4.64 3.02 3.58
N VAL A 296 4.67 1.85 4.24
CA VAL A 296 3.66 0.79 4.00
C VAL A 296 2.25 1.29 4.32
N ALA A 297 2.07 2.13 5.34
CA ALA A 297 0.78 2.76 5.64
C ALA A 297 0.34 3.73 4.52
N THR A 298 1.23 4.63 4.06
CA THR A 298 0.91 5.56 2.97
C THR A 298 0.65 4.85 1.64
N ASP A 299 1.39 3.79 1.32
CA ASP A 299 1.18 2.99 0.11
C ASP A 299 -0.16 2.24 0.18
N THR A 300 -0.51 1.72 1.37
CA THR A 300 -1.80 1.06 1.62
C THR A 300 -2.97 2.04 1.47
N ASP A 301 -2.84 3.27 1.95
CA ASP A 301 -3.89 4.29 1.83
C ASP A 301 -3.96 4.90 0.41
N ALA A 302 -2.83 5.05 -0.28
CA ALA A 302 -2.78 5.41 -1.70
C ALA A 302 -3.40 4.32 -2.59
N ALA A 303 -3.22 3.04 -2.25
CA ALA A 303 -3.89 1.95 -2.93
C ALA A 303 -5.41 1.97 -2.69
N LYS A 304 -5.87 2.26 -1.46
CA LYS A 304 -7.31 2.43 -1.15
C LYS A 304 -7.93 3.59 -1.92
N THR A 305 -7.31 4.77 -1.94
CA THR A 305 -7.84 5.94 -2.67
C THR A 305 -7.85 5.69 -4.18
N THR A 306 -6.79 5.10 -4.72
CA THR A 306 -6.73 4.69 -6.13
C THR A 306 -7.84 3.70 -6.48
N GLN A 307 -8.12 2.72 -5.61
CA GLN A 307 -9.22 1.78 -5.81
C GLN A 307 -10.61 2.43 -5.66
N SER A 308 -10.78 3.43 -4.78
CA SER A 308 -12.02 4.23 -4.69
C SER A 308 -12.26 5.00 -5.99
N MET A 309 -11.28 5.79 -6.42
CA MET A 309 -11.34 6.53 -7.69
C MET A 309 -11.60 5.61 -8.88
N LYS A 310 -11.01 4.41 -8.91
CA LYS A 310 -11.28 3.39 -9.94
C LYS A 310 -12.73 2.88 -9.90
N ASN A 311 -13.28 2.64 -8.70
CA ASN A 311 -14.69 2.23 -8.54
C ASN A 311 -15.64 3.35 -8.98
N GLU A 312 -15.35 4.59 -8.61
CA GLU A 312 -16.12 5.80 -8.98
C GLU A 312 -16.08 6.04 -10.49
N LEU A 313 -14.90 5.96 -11.12
CA LEU A 313 -14.76 6.02 -12.59
C LEU A 313 -15.54 4.90 -13.29
N SER A 314 -15.53 3.68 -12.75
CA SER A 314 -16.28 2.55 -13.30
C SER A 314 -17.80 2.80 -13.23
N SER A 315 -18.30 3.35 -12.12
CA SER A 315 -19.72 3.69 -11.95
C SER A 315 -20.14 4.90 -12.79
N LEU A 316 -19.26 5.89 -12.98
CA LEU A 316 -19.50 6.99 -13.92
C LEU A 316 -19.52 6.50 -15.37
N GLN A 317 -18.64 5.58 -15.74
CA GLN A 317 -18.63 4.95 -17.07
C GLN A 317 -19.92 4.16 -17.33
N GLU A 318 -20.37 3.34 -16.37
CA GLU A 318 -21.66 2.63 -16.42
C GLU A 318 -22.83 3.61 -16.61
N ARG A 319 -22.86 4.71 -15.85
CA ARG A 319 -23.89 5.77 -15.98
C ARG A 319 -23.85 6.49 -17.34
N VAL A 320 -22.68 6.65 -17.95
CA VAL A 320 -22.56 7.21 -19.31
C VAL A 320 -23.14 6.23 -20.33
N VAL A 321 -22.82 4.94 -20.26
CA VAL A 321 -23.37 3.92 -21.17
C VAL A 321 -24.90 3.88 -21.08
N ILE A 322 -25.47 3.84 -19.88
CA ILE A 322 -26.94 3.87 -19.68
C ILE A 322 -27.57 5.15 -20.27
N ALA A 323 -26.88 6.29 -20.14
CA ALA A 323 -27.35 7.54 -20.74
C ALA A 323 -27.30 7.51 -22.28
N GLU A 324 -26.23 6.98 -22.87
CA GLU A 324 -26.07 6.82 -24.32
C GLU A 324 -27.10 5.85 -24.91
N GLU A 325 -27.31 4.70 -24.29
CA GLU A 325 -28.36 3.73 -24.66
C GLU A 325 -29.74 4.40 -24.63
N SER A 326 -30.08 5.10 -23.53
CA SER A 326 -31.36 5.81 -23.43
C SER A 326 -31.54 6.90 -24.49
N ALA A 327 -30.45 7.58 -24.89
CA ALA A 327 -30.48 8.61 -25.93
C ALA A 327 -30.64 8.02 -27.34
N VAL A 328 -30.09 6.82 -27.60
CA VAL A 328 -30.36 6.04 -28.82
C VAL A 328 -31.83 5.60 -28.85
N ASP A 329 -32.35 5.13 -27.72
CA ASP A 329 -33.74 4.68 -27.57
C ASP A 329 -34.74 5.82 -27.84
N TRP A 330 -34.52 7.00 -27.25
CA TRP A 330 -35.32 8.20 -27.52
C TRP A 330 -35.23 8.67 -28.97
N ARG A 331 -34.04 8.61 -29.60
CA ARG A 331 -33.86 8.94 -31.03
C ARG A 331 -34.65 7.98 -31.91
N SER A 332 -34.58 6.68 -31.65
CA SER A 332 -35.33 5.65 -32.37
C SER A 332 -36.85 5.85 -32.28
N ARG A 333 -37.37 6.14 -31.08
CA ARG A 333 -38.78 6.48 -30.85
C ARG A 333 -39.20 7.73 -31.62
N TYR A 334 -38.43 8.82 -31.51
CA TYR A 334 -38.70 10.07 -32.22
C TYR A 334 -38.71 9.89 -33.75
N GLU A 335 -37.77 9.13 -34.30
CA GLU A 335 -37.78 8.82 -35.74
C GLU A 335 -38.98 7.97 -36.16
N SER A 336 -39.42 7.03 -35.32
CA SER A 336 -40.61 6.21 -35.60
C SER A 336 -41.90 7.03 -35.56
N GLU A 337 -42.03 7.92 -34.57
CA GLU A 337 -43.16 8.85 -34.46
C GLU A 337 -43.16 9.86 -35.61
N LYS A 338 -41.98 10.37 -36.01
CA LYS A 338 -41.80 11.23 -37.18
C LYS A 338 -42.19 10.52 -38.49
N ARG A 339 -41.85 9.23 -38.67
CA ARG A 339 -42.29 8.42 -39.82
C ARG A 339 -43.82 8.29 -39.84
N LEU A 340 -44.43 7.91 -38.71
CA LEU A 340 -45.88 7.82 -38.57
C LEU A 340 -46.60 9.17 -38.82
N HIS A 341 -45.99 10.30 -38.43
CA HIS A 341 -46.51 11.63 -38.74
C HIS A 341 -46.42 11.95 -40.25
N TYR A 342 -45.39 11.52 -40.96
CA TYR A 342 -45.37 11.65 -42.43
C TYR A 342 -46.43 10.78 -43.10
N GLU A 343 -46.56 9.52 -42.69
CA GLU A 343 -47.56 8.57 -43.22
C GLU A 343 -49.00 9.08 -43.00
N THR A 344 -49.32 9.57 -41.80
CA THR A 344 -50.64 10.16 -41.50
C THR A 344 -50.89 11.48 -42.23
N ASN A 345 -49.86 12.30 -42.45
CA ASN A 345 -49.98 13.52 -43.25
C ASN A 345 -50.15 13.24 -44.76
N ASP A 346 -49.51 12.20 -45.29
CA ASP A 346 -49.65 11.74 -46.67
C ASP A 346 -51.03 11.11 -46.92
N ALA A 347 -51.51 10.30 -45.97
CA ALA A 347 -52.89 9.80 -45.96
C ALA A 347 -53.91 10.95 -45.89
N LEU A 348 -53.66 11.98 -45.07
CA LEU A 348 -54.51 13.17 -45.01
C LEU A 348 -54.48 13.98 -46.32
N ALA A 349 -53.32 14.13 -46.95
CA ALA A 349 -53.20 14.78 -48.26
C ALA A 349 -53.95 14.00 -49.35
N SER A 350 -53.83 12.66 -49.35
CA SER A 350 -54.56 11.76 -50.24
C SER A 350 -56.08 11.87 -50.05
N LEU A 351 -56.55 11.90 -48.80
CA LEU A 351 -57.97 12.13 -48.49
C LEU A 351 -58.43 13.53 -48.92
N GLN A 352 -57.60 14.56 -48.82
CA GLN A 352 -57.92 15.89 -49.36
C GLN A 352 -58.02 15.92 -50.89
N VAL A 353 -57.26 15.09 -51.61
CA VAL A 353 -57.42 14.92 -53.06
C VAL A 353 -58.75 14.25 -53.37
N VAL A 354 -59.05 13.10 -52.75
CA VAL A 354 -60.32 12.37 -52.95
C VAL A 354 -61.54 13.23 -52.60
N VAL A 355 -61.49 14.03 -51.53
CA VAL A 355 -62.58 14.96 -51.18
C VAL A 355 -62.75 16.07 -52.22
N ARG A 356 -61.66 16.59 -52.82
CA ARG A 356 -61.75 17.56 -53.92
C ARG A 356 -62.31 16.93 -55.20
N GLU A 357 -61.89 15.71 -55.52
CA GLU A 357 -62.39 14.94 -56.66
C GLU A 357 -63.88 14.65 -56.52
N LEU A 358 -64.32 14.10 -55.38
CA LEU A 358 -65.73 13.89 -55.05
C LEU A 358 -66.55 15.18 -55.06
N SER A 359 -65.97 16.31 -54.61
CA SER A 359 -66.67 17.61 -54.69
C SER A 359 -66.84 18.06 -56.14
N ALA A 360 -65.80 17.94 -56.97
CA ALA A 360 -65.87 18.31 -58.39
C ALA A 360 -66.72 17.33 -59.22
N ASP A 361 -66.78 16.06 -58.83
CA ASP A 361 -67.71 15.07 -59.38
C ASP A 361 -69.15 15.44 -59.01
N HIS A 362 -69.43 15.75 -57.73
CA HIS A 362 -70.75 16.17 -57.28
C HIS A 362 -71.21 17.49 -57.92
N GLU A 363 -70.32 18.46 -58.12
CA GLU A 363 -70.61 19.67 -58.90
C GLU A 363 -70.96 19.34 -60.36
N ARG A 364 -70.23 18.41 -61.00
CA ARG A 364 -70.52 17.96 -62.37
C ARG A 364 -71.82 17.15 -62.47
N GLU A 365 -72.14 16.33 -61.47
CA GLU A 365 -73.40 15.62 -61.37
C GLU A 365 -74.57 16.58 -61.13
N ALA A 366 -74.44 17.53 -60.21
CA ALA A 366 -75.44 18.55 -59.93
C ALA A 366 -75.69 19.45 -61.16
N ALA A 367 -74.64 19.86 -61.87
CA ALA A 367 -74.76 20.59 -63.13
C ALA A 367 -75.45 19.74 -64.21
N SER A 368 -75.12 18.45 -64.32
CA SER A 368 -75.75 17.51 -65.27
C SER A 368 -77.22 17.24 -64.94
N ALA A 369 -77.57 17.11 -63.65
CA ALA A 369 -78.93 16.95 -63.16
C ALA A 369 -79.76 18.23 -63.38
N SER A 370 -79.17 19.40 -63.09
CA SER A 370 -79.78 20.70 -63.38
C SER A 370 -80.04 20.89 -64.88
N HIS A 371 -79.07 20.55 -65.74
CA HIS A 371 -79.25 20.61 -67.19
C HIS A 371 -80.37 19.67 -67.67
N ARG A 372 -80.45 18.43 -67.18
CA ARG A 372 -81.58 17.52 -67.46
C ARG A 372 -82.91 18.07 -66.94
N ASN A 373 -82.92 18.74 -65.78
CA ASN A 373 -84.13 19.36 -65.23
C ASN A 373 -84.60 20.52 -66.12
N VAL A 374 -83.70 21.36 -66.62
CA VAL A 374 -84.01 22.41 -67.61
C VAL A 374 -84.52 21.80 -68.94
N GLN A 375 -83.90 20.73 -69.44
CA GLN A 375 -84.41 20.01 -70.63
C GLN A 375 -85.84 19.48 -70.41
N LEU A 376 -86.11 18.87 -69.26
CA LEU A 376 -87.45 18.37 -68.89
C LEU A 376 -88.45 19.51 -68.70
N GLN A 377 -88.04 20.66 -68.14
CA GLN A 377 -88.89 21.85 -68.04
C GLN A 377 -89.25 22.43 -69.40
N GLU A 378 -88.30 22.49 -70.35
CA GLU A 378 -88.62 22.95 -71.71
C GLU A 378 -89.51 21.93 -72.44
N GLN A 379 -89.29 20.62 -72.29
CA GLN A 379 -90.20 19.59 -72.82
C GLN A 379 -91.62 19.69 -72.22
N ILE A 380 -91.73 19.93 -70.90
CA ILE A 380 -93.03 20.17 -70.24
C ILE A 380 -93.67 21.44 -70.79
N ARG A 381 -92.91 22.51 -71.02
CA ARG A 381 -93.36 23.78 -71.58
C ARG A 381 -93.82 23.65 -73.04
N GLU A 382 -93.06 22.94 -73.88
CA GLU A 382 -93.43 22.60 -75.26
C GLU A 382 -94.73 21.78 -75.29
N LEU A 383 -94.83 20.72 -74.47
CA LEU A 383 -96.04 19.91 -74.35
C LEU A 383 -97.22 20.71 -73.81
N SER A 384 -97.02 21.60 -72.83
CA SER A 384 -98.06 22.51 -72.35
C SER A 384 -98.53 23.46 -73.44
N ALA A 385 -97.63 24.02 -74.25
CA ALA A 385 -97.99 24.87 -75.38
C ALA A 385 -98.73 24.09 -76.49
N THR A 386 -98.38 22.82 -76.76
CA THR A 386 -99.18 21.99 -77.69
C THR A 386 -100.56 21.65 -77.11
N VAL A 387 -100.69 21.43 -75.80
CA VAL A 387 -101.98 21.24 -75.13
C VAL A 387 -102.83 22.52 -75.13
N GLU A 388 -102.23 23.70 -74.97
CA GLU A 388 -102.94 24.98 -75.08
C GLU A 388 -103.38 25.27 -76.51
N ASN A 389 -102.53 25.00 -77.52
CA ASN A 389 -102.92 25.08 -78.93
C ASN A 389 -104.04 24.10 -79.26
N LEU A 390 -103.96 22.84 -78.83
CA LEU A 390 -105.03 21.85 -79.02
C LEU A 390 -106.32 22.21 -78.29
N ARG A 391 -106.25 22.89 -77.14
CA ARG A 391 -107.43 23.46 -76.46
C ARG A 391 -108.03 24.62 -77.25
N ALA A 392 -107.22 25.55 -77.76
CA ALA A 392 -107.69 26.65 -78.58
C ALA A 392 -108.28 26.16 -79.92
N GLU A 393 -107.70 25.12 -80.53
CA GLU A 393 -108.27 24.44 -81.69
C GLU A 393 -109.58 23.72 -81.33
N MET A 394 -109.68 23.06 -80.18
CA MET A 394 -110.90 22.42 -79.70
C MET A 394 -112.01 23.44 -79.37
N GLU A 395 -111.67 24.58 -78.76
CA GLU A 395 -112.60 25.68 -78.52
C GLU A 395 -113.06 26.34 -79.81
N ARG A 396 -112.15 26.57 -80.78
CA ARG A 396 -112.52 27.03 -82.12
C ARG A 396 -113.41 26.03 -82.83
N LEU A 397 -113.09 24.74 -82.81
CA LEU A 397 -113.93 23.68 -83.38
C LEU A 397 -115.28 23.55 -82.65
N SER A 398 -115.35 23.87 -81.37
CA SER A 398 -116.61 23.94 -80.61
C SER A 398 -117.45 25.17 -81.00
N LEU A 399 -116.82 26.32 -81.30
CA LEU A 399 -117.49 27.50 -81.84
C LEU A 399 -117.91 27.28 -83.31
N ASP A 400 -117.05 26.69 -84.14
CA ASP A 400 -117.37 26.27 -85.51
C ASP A 400 -118.57 25.31 -85.47
N LYS A 401 -118.57 24.31 -84.57
CA LYS A 401 -119.70 23.41 -84.31
C LYS A 401 -120.95 24.16 -83.85
N GLN A 402 -120.85 25.07 -82.88
CA GLN A 402 -121.98 25.86 -82.38
C GLN A 402 -122.60 26.68 -83.51
N THR A 403 -121.80 27.36 -84.33
CA THR A 403 -122.33 28.13 -85.48
C THR A 403 -122.95 27.23 -86.55
N VAL A 404 -122.42 26.03 -86.77
CA VAL A 404 -123.06 25.02 -87.64
C VAL A 404 -124.38 24.50 -87.05
N GLU A 405 -124.47 24.32 -85.73
CA GLU A 405 -125.71 23.95 -85.04
C GLU A 405 -126.74 25.09 -85.04
N ASP A 406 -126.32 26.34 -84.85
CA ASP A 406 -127.17 27.54 -84.94
C ASP A 406 -127.66 27.76 -86.38
N LEU A 407 -126.81 27.52 -87.40
CA LEU A 407 -127.19 27.53 -88.81
C LEU A 407 -128.13 26.36 -89.15
N LEU A 408 -127.95 25.19 -88.53
CA LEU A 408 -128.86 24.06 -88.65
C LEU A 408 -130.22 24.37 -88.01
N GLU A 409 -130.25 25.02 -86.86
CA GLU A 409 -131.48 25.40 -86.16
C GLU A 409 -132.20 26.57 -86.86
N SER A 410 -131.44 27.49 -87.48
CA SER A 410 -131.93 28.50 -88.42
C SER A 410 -132.55 27.84 -89.67
N ALA A 411 -131.87 26.84 -90.25
CA ALA A 411 -132.41 26.08 -91.38
C ALA A 411 -133.66 25.29 -91.00
N LYS A 412 -133.70 24.61 -89.84
CA LYS A 412 -134.88 23.91 -89.30
C LYS A 412 -136.04 24.87 -89.00
N SER A 413 -135.77 26.03 -88.40
CA SER A 413 -136.82 27.02 -88.08
C SER A 413 -137.37 27.71 -89.34
N SER A 414 -136.53 27.93 -90.36
CA SER A 414 -136.96 28.29 -91.72
C SER A 414 -137.82 27.19 -92.36
N LEU A 415 -137.43 25.91 -92.18
CA LEU A 415 -138.22 24.75 -92.60
C LEU A 415 -139.58 24.69 -91.88
N ASN A 416 -139.61 24.90 -90.56
CA ASN A 416 -140.82 24.94 -89.75
C ASN A 416 -141.69 26.17 -90.03
N ALA A 417 -141.12 27.32 -90.41
CA ALA A 417 -141.88 28.48 -90.88
C ALA A 417 -142.58 28.15 -92.22
N ARG A 418 -141.88 27.49 -93.15
CA ARG A 418 -142.47 26.96 -94.39
C ARG A 418 -143.52 25.87 -94.11
N GLN A 419 -143.28 24.99 -93.14
CA GLN A 419 -144.21 23.96 -92.67
C GLN A 419 -145.50 24.60 -92.13
N LYS A 420 -145.39 25.63 -91.28
CA LYS A 420 -146.53 26.34 -90.70
C LYS A 420 -147.35 27.10 -91.76
N ILE A 421 -146.68 27.73 -92.73
CA ILE A 421 -147.36 28.33 -93.91
C ILE A 421 -148.10 27.24 -94.72
N LEU A 422 -147.55 26.02 -94.81
CA LEU A 422 -148.17 24.83 -95.42
C LEU A 422 -149.28 24.18 -94.57
N GLU A 423 -149.44 24.57 -93.31
CA GLU A 423 -150.52 24.14 -92.41
C GLU A 423 -151.66 25.16 -92.36
N GLU A 424 -151.36 26.46 -92.28
CA GLU A 424 -152.36 27.52 -92.38
C GLU A 424 -153.04 27.53 -93.76
N ALA A 425 -152.33 27.12 -94.82
CA ALA A 425 -152.91 26.89 -96.15
C ALA A 425 -153.80 25.62 -96.27
N ARG A 426 -153.88 24.76 -95.23
CA ARG A 426 -154.62 23.48 -95.27
C ARG A 426 -155.97 23.47 -94.57
N ALA A 427 -156.38 24.58 -93.95
CA ALA A 427 -157.68 24.68 -93.26
C ALA A 427 -158.93 24.66 -94.19
N SER A 428 -158.77 24.41 -95.51
CA SER A 428 -159.88 24.44 -96.48
C SER A 428 -159.78 23.40 -97.62
N SER A 429 -159.40 22.16 -97.31
CA SER A 429 -159.75 21.00 -98.16
C SER A 429 -159.79 19.69 -97.36
N ARG A 430 -160.61 18.72 -97.79
CA ARG A 430 -160.82 17.41 -97.13
C ARG A 430 -160.49 16.26 -98.09
N GLN A 431 -159.82 15.21 -97.61
CA GLN A 431 -160.21 13.78 -97.70
C GLN A 431 -159.02 12.79 -97.54
N SER A 432 -159.17 11.81 -96.63
CA SER A 432 -158.63 10.42 -96.69
C SER A 432 -157.10 10.24 -96.80
N ALA A 433 -156.44 9.06 -96.76
CA ALA A 433 -156.73 7.64 -96.48
C ALA A 433 -155.37 6.95 -96.16
N GLU A 434 -155.20 5.75 -95.56
CA GLU A 434 -156.03 4.87 -94.70
C GLU A 434 -155.07 3.84 -94.01
N SER A 435 -155.56 2.74 -93.42
CA SER A 435 -154.76 1.71 -92.72
C SER A 435 -154.31 0.54 -93.62
N TYR A 436 -153.11 0.01 -93.39
CA TYR A 436 -152.54 -1.13 -94.14
C TYR A 436 -152.15 -2.31 -93.22
N ARG A 437 -152.50 -3.54 -93.62
CA ARG A 437 -151.93 -4.79 -93.06
C ARG A 437 -151.25 -5.58 -94.18
N ILE A 438 -150.16 -6.26 -93.85
CA ILE A 438 -149.32 -6.99 -94.81
C ILE A 438 -149.84 -8.43 -94.96
N ASP A 439 -149.80 -8.96 -96.18
CA ASP A 439 -150.32 -10.28 -96.54
C ASP A 439 -149.30 -11.41 -96.27
N ASP A 440 -149.77 -12.55 -95.76
CA ASP A 440 -148.95 -13.72 -95.35
C ASP A 440 -148.22 -14.33 -96.56
N VAL A 441 -148.80 -14.22 -97.77
CA VAL A 441 -148.18 -14.67 -99.02
C VAL A 441 -146.88 -13.93 -99.30
N THR A 442 -146.84 -12.61 -99.08
CA THR A 442 -145.62 -11.79 -99.26
C THR A 442 -144.54 -12.19 -98.25
N LEU A 443 -144.94 -12.48 -97.02
CA LEU A 443 -144.06 -12.87 -95.92
C LEU A 443 -143.40 -14.24 -96.18
N ARG A 444 -144.18 -15.22 -96.66
CA ARG A 444 -143.67 -16.51 -97.14
C ARG A 444 -142.72 -16.36 -98.32
N GLN A 445 -143.04 -15.49 -99.28
CA GLN A 445 -142.19 -15.26 -100.45
C GLN A 445 -140.82 -14.67 -100.06
N LEU A 446 -140.77 -13.78 -99.06
CA LEU A 446 -139.52 -13.23 -98.52
C LEU A 446 -138.68 -14.30 -97.80
N PHE A 447 -139.28 -15.14 -96.96
CA PHE A 447 -138.57 -16.27 -96.35
C PHE A 447 -138.05 -17.27 -97.39
N LEU A 448 -138.85 -17.61 -98.40
CA LEU A 448 -138.41 -18.50 -99.48
C LEU A 448 -137.26 -17.88 -100.30
N SER A 449 -137.30 -16.57 -100.54
CA SER A 449 -136.22 -15.81 -101.18
C SER A 449 -134.94 -15.84 -100.35
N TYR A 450 -135.02 -15.71 -99.02
CA TYR A 450 -133.86 -15.78 -98.13
C TYR A 450 -133.14 -17.14 -98.20
N PHE A 451 -133.88 -18.24 -98.21
CA PHE A 451 -133.28 -19.59 -98.29
C PHE A 451 -132.76 -19.96 -99.69
N THR A 452 -133.32 -19.39 -100.76
CA THR A 452 -132.96 -19.69 -102.16
C THR A 452 -131.94 -18.72 -102.78
N ALA A 453 -131.78 -17.51 -102.23
CA ALA A 453 -130.82 -16.52 -102.72
C ALA A 453 -129.36 -16.97 -102.59
N ALA A 454 -128.50 -16.43 -103.47
CA ALA A 454 -127.05 -16.53 -103.35
C ALA A 454 -126.55 -15.82 -102.05
N PRO A 455 -125.43 -16.29 -101.44
CA PRO A 455 -125.05 -15.89 -100.08
C PRO A 455 -124.71 -14.40 -99.93
N ASP A 456 -124.29 -13.75 -101.01
CA ASP A 456 -124.07 -12.30 -101.10
C ASP A 456 -125.35 -11.49 -100.83
N LYS A 457 -126.52 -11.98 -101.26
CA LYS A 457 -127.80 -11.26 -101.15
C LYS A 457 -128.66 -11.65 -99.94
N ARG A 458 -128.28 -12.71 -99.22
CA ARG A 458 -128.94 -13.10 -97.97
C ARG A 458 -128.84 -12.01 -96.91
N ALA A 459 -127.72 -11.28 -96.90
CA ALA A 459 -127.49 -10.09 -96.08
C ALA A 459 -128.63 -9.06 -96.20
N ASP A 460 -128.90 -8.60 -97.42
CA ASP A 460 -129.90 -7.57 -97.68
C ASP A 460 -131.33 -8.07 -97.46
N ILE A 461 -131.61 -9.34 -97.80
CA ILE A 461 -132.93 -9.95 -97.58
C ILE A 461 -133.21 -10.12 -96.08
N ALA A 462 -132.20 -10.42 -95.24
CA ALA A 462 -132.35 -10.46 -93.78
C ALA A 462 -132.63 -9.06 -93.19
N LEU A 463 -131.92 -8.03 -93.67
CA LEU A 463 -132.18 -6.63 -93.30
C LEU A 463 -133.58 -6.16 -93.73
N LEU A 464 -134.03 -6.58 -94.92
CA LEU A 464 -135.37 -6.28 -95.43
C LEU A 464 -136.46 -6.99 -94.61
N LEU A 465 -136.27 -8.27 -94.25
CA LEU A 465 -137.15 -9.00 -93.34
C LEU A 465 -137.22 -8.32 -91.96
N ALA A 466 -136.08 -7.92 -91.39
CA ALA A 466 -136.04 -7.22 -90.09
C ALA A 466 -136.77 -5.87 -90.13
N SER A 467 -136.65 -5.13 -91.24
CA SER A 467 -137.34 -3.86 -91.46
C SER A 467 -138.85 -4.01 -91.67
N ILE A 468 -139.29 -5.07 -92.37
CA ILE A 468 -140.72 -5.33 -92.62
C ILE A 468 -141.43 -5.86 -91.37
N LEU A 469 -140.73 -6.69 -90.58
CA LEU A 469 -141.22 -7.23 -89.31
C LEU A 469 -141.07 -6.25 -88.12
N GLN A 470 -140.59 -5.03 -88.36
CA GLN A 470 -140.44 -3.96 -87.36
C GLN A 470 -139.64 -4.38 -86.11
N TYR A 471 -138.52 -5.10 -86.31
CA TYR A 471 -137.61 -5.41 -85.19
C TYR A 471 -137.04 -4.11 -84.58
N PRO A 472 -136.87 -4.06 -83.25
CA PRO A 472 -136.31 -2.88 -82.59
C PRO A 472 -134.87 -2.62 -83.08
N PRO A 473 -134.42 -1.34 -83.11
CA PRO A 473 -133.13 -0.97 -83.71
C PRO A 473 -131.93 -1.68 -83.05
N GLU A 474 -132.05 -1.99 -81.76
CA GLU A 474 -131.17 -2.90 -81.00
C GLU A 474 -130.82 -4.20 -81.75
N ASP A 475 -131.85 -4.92 -82.22
CA ASP A 475 -131.68 -6.22 -82.86
C ASP A 475 -131.32 -6.09 -84.35
N VAL A 476 -131.81 -5.03 -85.01
CA VAL A 476 -131.36 -4.67 -86.37
C VAL A 476 -129.85 -4.36 -86.38
N HIS A 477 -129.32 -3.74 -85.32
CA HIS A 477 -127.87 -3.52 -85.17
C HIS A 477 -127.09 -4.83 -84.93
N LYS A 478 -127.61 -5.76 -84.12
CA LYS A 478 -126.99 -7.09 -83.92
C LYS A 478 -126.94 -7.89 -85.23
N ILE A 479 -128.04 -7.89 -86.00
CA ILE A 479 -128.08 -8.49 -87.34
C ILE A 479 -127.07 -7.81 -88.27
N ARG A 480 -127.03 -6.46 -88.29
CA ARG A 480 -126.09 -5.71 -89.13
C ARG A 480 -124.63 -6.00 -88.78
N GLN A 481 -124.27 -6.15 -87.50
CA GLN A 481 -122.93 -6.53 -87.07
C GLN A 481 -122.57 -7.99 -87.42
N ALA A 482 -123.50 -8.93 -87.25
CA ALA A 482 -123.29 -10.34 -87.61
C ALA A 482 -123.14 -10.55 -89.13
N VAL A 483 -123.74 -9.68 -89.95
CA VAL A 483 -123.72 -9.73 -91.42
C VAL A 483 -122.59 -8.90 -92.03
N SER A 484 -122.30 -7.72 -91.47
CA SER A 484 -121.25 -6.79 -91.96
C SER A 484 -119.90 -7.10 -91.31
N GLY A 485 -119.39 -8.31 -91.51
CA GLY A 485 -118.19 -8.81 -90.84
C GLY A 485 -116.88 -8.12 -91.26
N ARG A 486 -116.59 -6.92 -90.73
CA ARG A 486 -115.27 -6.26 -90.89
C ARG A 486 -114.98 -5.13 -89.88
N THR A 487 -113.73 -5.09 -89.41
CA THR A 487 -113.04 -3.95 -88.75
C THR A 487 -113.49 -3.64 -87.28
N PRO A 488 -112.81 -2.76 -86.50
CA PRO A 488 -111.84 -3.27 -85.52
C PRO A 488 -111.86 -2.54 -84.14
N GLN A 489 -110.83 -2.78 -83.31
CA GLN A 489 -110.05 -1.78 -82.53
C GLN A 489 -110.84 -0.53 -82.01
N ARG A 490 -110.93 -0.29 -80.69
CA ARG A 490 -109.77 0.18 -79.89
C ARG A 490 -110.01 0.20 -78.35
N GLN A 491 -108.96 -0.16 -77.60
CA GLN A 491 -108.59 0.17 -76.20
C GLN A 491 -109.65 0.53 -75.13
N GLY A 492 -109.61 -0.18 -74.00
CA GLY A 492 -110.29 0.16 -72.74
C GLY A 492 -109.93 -0.81 -71.60
N THR A 493 -108.80 -0.60 -70.92
CA THR A 493 -108.33 -1.34 -69.72
C THR A 493 -109.32 -1.24 -68.55
N PRO A 494 -109.45 -2.25 -67.64
CA PRO A 494 -108.30 -2.75 -66.88
C PRO A 494 -108.28 -4.23 -66.42
N SER A 495 -107.14 -4.58 -65.80
CA SER A 495 -106.93 -5.62 -64.77
C SER A 495 -106.80 -7.10 -65.16
N GLY A 496 -105.71 -7.72 -64.67
CA GLY A 496 -105.84 -8.96 -63.91
C GLY A 496 -105.46 -10.29 -64.58
N SER A 497 -104.16 -10.61 -64.67
CA SER A 497 -103.60 -11.88 -64.13
C SER A 497 -102.10 -12.03 -64.46
N VAL A 498 -101.24 -11.48 -63.58
CA VAL A 498 -99.81 -11.88 -63.52
C VAL A 498 -99.70 -13.01 -62.49
N SER A 499 -98.86 -14.02 -62.74
CA SER A 499 -98.81 -15.23 -61.91
C SER A 499 -98.22 -14.99 -60.52
N LEU A 500 -98.70 -15.72 -59.51
CA LEU A 500 -98.22 -15.65 -58.13
C LEU A 500 -96.70 -15.90 -58.01
N ALA A 501 -96.16 -16.78 -58.86
CA ALA A 501 -94.72 -17.05 -58.92
C ALA A 501 -93.90 -15.82 -59.34
N GLU A 502 -94.46 -14.97 -60.21
CA GLU A 502 -93.79 -13.77 -60.75
C GLU A 502 -93.87 -12.59 -59.76
N GLN A 503 -94.88 -12.56 -58.88
CA GLN A 503 -94.86 -11.71 -57.68
C GLN A 503 -93.81 -12.17 -56.66
N PHE A 504 -93.62 -13.48 -56.48
CA PHE A 504 -92.56 -14.01 -55.61
C PHE A 504 -91.15 -13.68 -56.13
N ILE A 505 -90.93 -13.79 -57.44
CA ILE A 505 -89.66 -13.39 -58.09
C ILE A 505 -89.41 -11.90 -57.89
N ARG A 506 -90.38 -11.02 -58.24
CA ARG A 506 -90.24 -9.57 -58.04
C ARG A 506 -90.08 -9.14 -56.58
N PHE A 507 -90.61 -9.90 -55.62
CA PHE A 507 -90.40 -9.63 -54.20
C PHE A 507 -88.94 -9.90 -53.81
N LEU A 508 -88.39 -11.05 -54.21
CA LEU A 508 -86.99 -11.42 -53.96
C LEU A 508 -86.00 -10.47 -54.68
N GLU A 509 -86.34 -10.03 -55.90
CA GLU A 509 -85.55 -9.04 -56.66
C GLU A 509 -85.55 -7.68 -55.93
N ASN A 510 -86.72 -7.13 -55.57
CA ASN A 510 -86.81 -5.82 -54.93
C ASN A 510 -86.20 -5.76 -53.52
N GLU A 511 -86.26 -6.84 -52.73
CA GLU A 511 -85.66 -6.85 -51.38
C GLU A 511 -84.12 -7.03 -51.43
N SER A 512 -83.58 -7.57 -52.53
CA SER A 512 -82.13 -7.80 -52.71
C SER A 512 -81.33 -6.52 -53.03
N GLU A 513 -81.94 -5.49 -53.63
CA GLU A 513 -81.21 -4.25 -54.00
C GLU A 513 -80.99 -3.29 -52.80
N SER A 514 -81.74 -3.45 -51.72
CA SER A 514 -81.72 -2.52 -50.56
C SER A 514 -80.58 -2.76 -49.56
N ALA A 515 -79.63 -3.67 -49.85
CA ALA A 515 -78.51 -4.03 -48.97
C ALA A 515 -77.12 -3.59 -49.48
N SER A 516 -77.06 -2.85 -50.60
CA SER A 516 -75.79 -2.60 -51.32
C SER A 516 -74.99 -1.35 -50.91
N THR A 517 -75.36 -0.65 -49.82
CA THR A 517 -74.68 0.57 -49.36
C THR A 517 -74.40 0.61 -47.86
N ALA A 518 -73.48 -0.25 -47.39
CA ALA A 518 -72.79 -0.09 -46.11
C ALA A 518 -71.31 -0.53 -46.27
N PRO A 519 -70.32 0.26 -45.85
CA PRO A 519 -68.91 -0.04 -46.12
C PRO A 519 -68.41 -1.22 -45.28
N HIS A 520 -67.71 -2.16 -45.94
CA HIS A 520 -66.99 -3.23 -45.26
C HIS A 520 -65.86 -2.68 -44.38
N LEU A 521 -65.92 -2.93 -43.07
CA LEU A 521 -64.76 -2.81 -42.19
C LEU A 521 -63.80 -3.99 -42.43
N PRO A 522 -62.48 -3.78 -42.53
CA PRO A 522 -61.51 -4.87 -42.63
C PRO A 522 -61.47 -5.70 -41.35
N VAL A 523 -61.81 -7.00 -41.44
CA VAL A 523 -61.66 -7.97 -40.35
C VAL A 523 -60.79 -9.14 -40.82
N ALA A 524 -59.49 -9.07 -40.51
CA ALA A 524 -58.53 -10.16 -40.68
C ALA A 524 -57.27 -9.91 -39.81
N PRO A 525 -56.52 -10.95 -39.42
CA PRO A 525 -57.01 -12.21 -38.87
C PRO A 525 -56.37 -12.52 -37.49
N ARG A 526 -56.99 -13.43 -36.72
CA ARG A 526 -56.55 -13.78 -35.36
C ARG A 526 -55.39 -14.80 -35.37
N GLY A 527 -54.15 -14.32 -35.27
CA GLY A 527 -52.95 -15.14 -35.00
C GLY A 527 -52.74 -15.44 -33.49
N PRO A 528 -52.05 -16.53 -33.10
CA PRO A 528 -52.02 -16.98 -31.70
C PRO A 528 -50.74 -16.67 -30.89
N ALA A 529 -50.95 -16.17 -29.66
CA ALA A 529 -50.05 -16.23 -28.49
C ALA A 529 -48.68 -15.48 -28.57
N PRO A 530 -47.99 -15.29 -27.42
CA PRO A 530 -48.42 -15.37 -26.02
C PRO A 530 -48.51 -13.98 -25.35
N GLY A 531 -49.25 -13.88 -24.24
CA GLY A 531 -49.29 -12.64 -23.42
C GLY A 531 -48.19 -12.62 -22.35
N PRO A 532 -47.65 -11.44 -21.98
CA PRO A 532 -46.80 -11.32 -20.80
C PRO A 532 -47.62 -11.55 -19.52
N SER A 533 -47.17 -12.48 -18.68
CA SER A 533 -47.87 -12.84 -17.44
C SER A 533 -47.73 -11.76 -16.37
N ILE A 534 -48.84 -11.34 -15.74
CA ILE A 534 -48.81 -10.54 -14.52
C ILE A 534 -48.60 -11.49 -13.33
N ALA A 535 -47.34 -11.88 -13.09
CA ALA A 535 -46.91 -12.51 -11.83
C ALA A 535 -45.37 -12.49 -11.66
N PRO A 536 -44.84 -11.74 -10.67
CA PRO A 536 -43.56 -12.02 -10.06
C PRO A 536 -43.74 -13.06 -8.91
N PRO A 537 -43.04 -14.20 -8.90
CA PRO A 537 -43.06 -15.17 -7.81
C PRO A 537 -42.13 -14.76 -6.63
N PRO A 538 -42.24 -15.40 -5.45
CA PRO A 538 -41.39 -15.10 -4.30
C PRO A 538 -40.02 -15.79 -4.38
N ILE A 539 -38.97 -15.12 -3.89
CA ILE A 539 -37.65 -15.70 -3.57
C ILE A 539 -37.20 -15.16 -2.21
N ALA A 540 -36.50 -15.98 -1.42
CA ALA A 540 -35.98 -15.60 -0.12
C ALA A 540 -34.48 -15.95 0.03
N SER A 541 -33.83 -15.22 0.95
CA SER A 541 -32.62 -15.60 1.69
C SER A 541 -31.23 -15.43 1.05
N THR A 542 -30.26 -15.26 1.98
CA THR A 542 -28.80 -15.14 1.81
C THR A 542 -28.26 -13.81 1.24
N ALA A 543 -27.20 -13.18 1.76
CA ALA A 543 -26.58 -13.20 3.11
C ALA A 543 -25.68 -11.93 3.22
N SER A 544 -25.08 -11.45 4.32
CA SER A 544 -24.90 -11.89 5.73
C SER A 544 -24.74 -10.65 6.64
N GLN A 545 -24.90 -10.79 7.97
CA GLN A 545 -24.01 -10.30 9.07
C GLN A 545 -24.79 -10.31 10.43
N PRO A 546 -24.13 -10.47 11.59
CA PRO A 546 -24.80 -10.83 12.85
C PRO A 546 -25.07 -9.64 13.81
N ASN A 547 -26.02 -9.84 14.72
CA ASN A 547 -26.15 -9.03 15.93
C ASN A 547 -25.03 -9.34 16.94
N SER A 548 -24.55 -8.32 17.64
CA SER A 548 -24.36 -8.44 19.09
C SER A 548 -24.60 -7.11 19.81
N LEU A 549 -25.21 -7.26 20.99
CA LEU A 549 -25.27 -6.30 22.10
C LEU A 549 -23.84 -6.04 22.65
N ASP A 550 -23.57 -5.06 23.53
CA ASP A 550 -24.49 -4.30 24.40
C ASP A 550 -23.93 -2.92 24.85
N ALA A 551 -24.80 -2.07 25.41
CA ALA A 551 -24.57 -0.94 26.35
C ALA A 551 -23.58 0.20 25.92
N ILE A 552 -23.83 1.50 26.15
CA ILE A 552 -24.19 2.21 27.39
C ILE A 552 -24.81 3.61 27.06
N ARG A 553 -25.75 4.09 27.90
CA ARG A 553 -26.14 5.49 28.33
C ARG A 553 -25.63 6.74 27.55
N GLN A 554 -26.30 7.91 27.51
CA GLN A 554 -27.49 8.51 28.18
C GLN A 554 -27.93 9.74 27.32
N ALA A 555 -29.20 9.92 26.94
CA ALA A 555 -30.31 10.63 27.64
C ALA A 555 -30.46 12.16 27.33
N VAL A 556 -31.68 12.69 27.56
CA VAL A 556 -32.13 14.12 27.38
C VAL A 556 -32.22 14.56 25.90
N SER A 557 -33.37 14.63 25.21
CA SER A 557 -34.69 15.28 25.46
C SER A 557 -34.75 16.78 25.11
N GLY A 558 -35.49 17.15 24.05
CA GLY A 558 -35.71 18.53 23.61
C GLY A 558 -36.76 18.65 22.50
N ARG A 559 -37.71 19.60 22.62
CA ARG A 559 -38.94 19.72 21.81
C ARG A 559 -38.77 20.46 20.46
N THR A 560 -39.70 20.16 19.55
CA THR A 560 -40.11 20.92 18.34
C THR A 560 -41.10 22.06 18.69
N PRO A 561 -41.72 22.81 17.74
CA PRO A 561 -41.30 23.31 16.42
C PRO A 561 -41.51 24.83 16.23
N GLN A 562 -41.05 25.43 15.11
CA GLN A 562 -41.66 26.67 14.57
C GLN A 562 -41.70 26.68 13.02
N ARG A 563 -42.31 27.70 12.41
CA ARG A 563 -43.06 27.64 11.13
C ARG A 563 -42.88 28.91 10.27
N GLN A 564 -43.17 28.79 8.97
CA GLN A 564 -43.38 29.84 7.93
C GLN A 564 -42.14 30.28 7.14
N GLY A 565 -42.35 30.71 5.88
CA GLY A 565 -41.40 31.57 5.16
C GLY A 565 -40.97 31.17 3.73
N THR A 566 -41.89 30.89 2.80
CA THR A 566 -41.59 31.14 1.36
C THR A 566 -41.91 32.60 1.03
N PRO A 567 -41.19 33.20 0.06
CA PRO A 567 -41.78 33.30 -1.28
C PRO A 567 -40.80 32.95 -2.41
N SER A 568 -41.31 32.98 -3.66
CA SER A 568 -40.60 32.58 -4.87
C SER A 568 -39.36 33.42 -5.18
N GLY A 569 -38.26 32.75 -5.55
CA GLY A 569 -37.12 33.31 -6.27
C GLY A 569 -36.63 32.31 -7.31
N SER A 570 -37.10 32.43 -8.55
CA SER A 570 -36.71 31.55 -9.66
C SER A 570 -35.35 31.98 -10.24
N VAL A 571 -34.27 31.52 -9.62
CA VAL A 571 -32.89 31.69 -10.12
C VAL A 571 -32.58 30.57 -11.11
N SER A 572 -31.86 30.88 -12.19
CA SER A 572 -31.53 29.88 -13.22
C SER A 572 -30.47 28.89 -12.72
N LEU A 573 -30.65 27.60 -13.01
CA LEU A 573 -29.66 26.56 -12.68
C LEU A 573 -28.30 26.82 -13.34
N ALA A 574 -28.28 27.58 -14.45
CA ALA A 574 -27.06 28.00 -15.14
C ALA A 574 -26.23 29.03 -14.36
N GLU A 575 -26.87 29.91 -13.57
CA GLU A 575 -26.16 30.97 -12.82
C GLU A 575 -25.46 30.43 -11.57
N GLN A 576 -25.97 29.34 -10.97
CA GLN A 576 -25.28 28.65 -9.88
C GLN A 576 -24.02 27.92 -10.35
N PHE A 577 -24.00 27.38 -11.58
CA PHE A 577 -22.83 26.67 -12.10
C PHE A 577 -21.64 27.60 -12.39
N ILE A 578 -21.90 28.80 -12.91
CA ILE A 578 -20.84 29.79 -13.20
C ILE A 578 -20.16 30.25 -11.90
N ARG A 579 -20.94 30.59 -10.86
CA ARG A 579 -20.39 30.99 -9.55
C ARG A 579 -19.68 29.88 -8.78
N PHE A 580 -19.84 28.61 -9.17
CA PHE A 580 -19.06 27.52 -8.59
C PHE A 580 -17.65 27.46 -9.21
N LEU A 581 -17.54 27.71 -10.53
CA LEU A 581 -16.27 27.64 -11.27
C LEU A 581 -15.38 28.88 -11.08
N GLU A 582 -15.96 30.06 -10.85
CA GLU A 582 -15.19 31.29 -10.59
C GLU A 582 -14.49 31.31 -9.21
N ASN A 583 -14.88 30.43 -8.29
CA ASN A 583 -14.42 30.45 -6.89
C ASN A 583 -13.20 29.56 -6.57
N GLU A 584 -12.68 28.77 -7.54
CA GLU A 584 -11.46 27.95 -7.36
C GLU A 584 -10.20 28.54 -8.05
N SER A 585 -10.29 29.76 -8.60
CA SER A 585 -9.24 30.34 -9.47
C SER A 585 -8.27 31.34 -8.80
N GLU A 586 -8.13 31.36 -7.47
CA GLU A 586 -7.14 32.19 -6.76
C GLU A 586 -6.30 31.40 -5.72
N SER A 587 -5.21 30.73 -6.16
CA SER A 587 -4.05 30.38 -5.29
C SER A 587 -2.84 29.80 -6.05
N ALA A 588 -2.41 30.43 -7.15
CA ALA A 588 -1.29 29.96 -7.96
C ALA A 588 -0.23 31.06 -8.24
N SER A 589 0.45 31.56 -7.19
CA SER A 589 1.67 32.36 -7.35
C SER A 589 2.57 32.37 -6.11
N THR A 590 3.65 31.60 -6.14
CA THR A 590 5.02 31.99 -5.71
C THR A 590 5.97 30.82 -5.92
N ALA A 591 7.05 31.05 -6.66
CA ALA A 591 8.23 30.20 -6.74
C ALA A 591 9.48 31.10 -6.74
N PRO A 592 10.69 30.56 -6.59
CA PRO A 592 11.10 29.58 -5.58
C PRO A 592 12.26 30.14 -4.72
N HIS A 593 12.32 29.82 -3.42
CA HIS A 593 13.46 30.21 -2.58
C HIS A 593 13.94 29.10 -1.64
N LEU A 594 15.25 28.91 -1.60
CA LEU A 594 15.98 28.02 -0.69
C LEU A 594 16.04 28.57 0.74
N PRO A 595 15.88 27.69 1.74
CA PRO A 595 16.77 27.62 2.89
C PRO A 595 17.70 26.40 2.70
N VAL A 596 19.02 26.53 2.72
CA VAL A 596 19.86 26.68 3.93
C VAL A 596 19.73 25.46 4.85
N ALA A 597 20.82 24.70 4.96
CA ALA A 597 20.87 23.43 5.70
C ALA A 597 20.62 23.60 7.21
N PRO A 598 20.05 22.58 7.88
CA PRO A 598 20.10 22.49 9.34
C PRO A 598 21.56 22.36 9.77
N ARG A 599 22.03 23.28 10.63
CA ARG A 599 23.33 23.14 11.29
C ARG A 599 23.30 21.89 12.15
N GLY A 600 24.29 21.01 11.99
CA GLY A 600 24.47 19.89 12.91
C GLY A 600 24.78 20.38 14.34
N PRO A 601 24.43 19.59 15.38
CA PRO A 601 24.85 19.89 16.74
C PRO A 601 26.38 19.79 16.82
N ALA A 602 27.02 20.92 17.11
CA ALA A 602 28.43 20.99 17.46
C ALA A 602 28.67 20.29 18.84
N PRO A 603 29.92 19.92 19.20
CA PRO A 603 30.17 18.93 20.24
C PRO A 603 29.79 19.40 21.66
N GLY A 604 29.68 18.42 22.56
CA GLY A 604 29.23 18.61 23.94
C GLY A 604 30.17 19.46 24.82
N PRO A 605 29.73 19.79 26.05
CA PRO A 605 30.50 20.62 26.97
C PRO A 605 31.81 19.94 27.37
N SER A 606 32.94 20.57 27.05
CA SER A 606 34.25 20.14 27.55
C SER A 606 34.31 20.39 29.06
N ILE A 607 34.16 19.31 29.84
CA ILE A 607 34.39 19.33 31.28
C ILE A 607 35.91 19.35 31.49
N ALA A 608 36.47 20.54 31.64
CA ALA A 608 37.85 20.68 32.07
C ALA A 608 37.99 20.20 33.53
N PRO A 609 38.96 19.31 33.85
CA PRO A 609 39.27 18.99 35.23
C PRO A 609 39.86 20.22 35.96
N PRO A 610 39.63 20.38 37.27
CA PRO A 610 40.17 21.50 38.02
C PRO A 610 41.71 21.41 38.12
N PRO A 611 42.42 22.55 38.21
CA PRO A 611 43.86 22.55 38.39
C PRO A 611 44.22 21.99 39.77
N ILE A 612 44.87 20.83 39.81
CA ILE A 612 45.44 20.28 41.04
C ILE A 612 46.63 21.16 41.43
N ALA A 613 46.43 22.01 42.44
CA ALA A 613 47.49 22.84 42.98
C ALA A 613 48.53 21.97 43.71
N SER A 614 49.75 21.91 43.18
CA SER A 614 50.86 21.17 43.77
C SER A 614 51.32 21.80 45.10
N THR A 615 50.69 21.43 46.21
CA THR A 615 51.15 21.75 47.56
C THR A 615 52.43 20.95 47.86
N ALA A 616 53.59 21.56 47.58
CA ALA A 616 54.89 21.00 47.86
C ALA A 616 55.20 21.01 49.37
N SER A 617 54.62 20.07 50.11
CA SER A 617 54.96 19.81 51.51
C SER A 617 56.35 19.19 51.61
N GLN A 618 57.35 20.00 51.96
CA GLN A 618 58.69 19.52 52.25
C GLN A 618 58.70 18.64 53.50
N PRO A 619 59.34 17.45 53.49
CA PRO A 619 59.78 16.82 54.72
C PRO A 619 61.02 17.57 55.23
N ASN A 620 60.92 18.19 56.40
CA ASN A 620 62.08 18.80 57.07
C ASN A 620 63.02 17.69 57.56
N SER A 621 64.06 17.40 56.77
CA SER A 621 65.22 16.64 57.25
C SER A 621 65.95 17.47 58.30
N LEU A 622 65.86 17.05 59.57
CA LEU A 622 66.46 17.75 60.70
C LEU A 622 67.61 16.90 61.25
N ASP A 623 68.69 16.81 60.48
CA ASP A 623 69.92 16.14 60.91
C ASP A 623 71.17 16.77 60.25
N ALA A 624 72.33 16.53 60.84
CA ALA A 624 73.67 16.90 60.36
C ALA A 624 73.99 18.41 60.18
N VAL A 625 74.06 19.17 61.29
CA VAL A 625 75.07 20.25 61.43
C VAL A 625 75.83 20.05 62.75
N LEU A 626 77.01 19.41 62.67
CA LEU A 626 77.95 19.32 63.78
C LEU A 626 79.40 19.28 63.26
N LYS A 627 79.87 20.45 62.80
CA LYS A 627 81.27 20.77 62.50
C LYS A 627 81.48 22.27 62.53
#